data_AF-A0A2V7QDF7-F1
#
_entry.id   AF-A0A2V7QDF7-F1
#
_cell.length_a   1.000
_cell.length_b   1.000
_cell.length_c   1.000
_cell.angle_alpha   90.00
_cell.angle_beta   90.00
_cell.angle_gamma   90.00
#
_symmetry.space_group_name_H-M   'P 1'
#
loop_
_entity.id
_entity.type
_entity.pdbx_description
1 polymer ?
#
loop_
_entity_poly.entity_id
_entity_poly.type
_entity_poly.pdbx_seq_one_letter_code
_entity_poly.pdbx_strand_id
1 'polypeptide(L)'
;DAASEALLTTGLATPGEWALAAGLCWVAVWVAVGARRRRTVALGCSVLGVAAAGLAAREGVRRARPLAIVLNAATPVRVAPYGGASPASMVEAGAALLVERRYGAWLEVRRADGVRGWVLAAEVSRL
;
A
#
# COMPACT_ATOMS: atom_id res chain seq x y z
N ASP A 1 -11.18 -12.51 5.78
CA ASP A 1 -12.12 -11.38 5.63
C ASP A 1 -11.80 -10.52 4.42
N ALA A 2 -12.83 -10.17 3.64
CA ALA A 2 -12.70 -9.39 2.40
C ALA A 2 -12.01 -8.02 2.60
N ALA A 3 -12.18 -7.39 3.77
CA ALA A 3 -11.52 -6.13 4.10
C ALA A 3 -10.01 -6.27 4.35
N SER A 4 -9.57 -7.42 4.89
CA SER A 4 -8.14 -7.75 5.01
C SER A 4 -7.57 -8.14 3.65
N GLU A 5 -8.34 -8.88 2.86
CA GLU A 5 -7.96 -9.27 1.49
C GLU A 5 -7.70 -8.03 0.62
N ALA A 6 -8.55 -6.99 0.71
CA ALA A 6 -8.34 -5.71 0.02
C ALA A 6 -7.03 -4.98 0.39
N LEU A 7 -6.48 -5.21 1.59
CA LEU A 7 -5.20 -4.67 2.03
C LEU A 7 -4.02 -5.55 1.62
N LEU A 8 -4.27 -6.84 1.41
CA LEU A 8 -3.29 -7.86 1.06
C LEU A 8 -3.28 -8.17 -0.45
N THR A 9 -4.20 -7.60 -1.24
CA THR A 9 -4.20 -7.82 -2.68
C THR A 9 -2.91 -7.30 -3.29
N THR A 10 -2.21 -8.20 -3.98
CA THR A 10 -1.01 -7.86 -4.72
C THR A 10 -1.42 -7.13 -5.99
N GLY A 11 -0.79 -5.97 -6.24
CA GLY A 11 -0.90 -5.32 -7.55
C GLY A 11 -0.38 -6.22 -8.66
N LEU A 12 -0.84 -5.98 -9.90
CA LEU A 12 -0.47 -6.77 -11.10
C LEU A 12 1.03 -6.97 -11.31
N ALA A 13 1.84 -6.04 -10.80
CA ALA A 13 3.30 -6.07 -10.88
C ALA A 13 3.92 -5.31 -9.70
N THR A 14 5.15 -5.68 -9.33
CA THR A 14 5.91 -5.01 -8.27
C THR A 14 6.39 -3.62 -8.69
N PRO A 15 6.76 -2.71 -7.76
CA PRO A 15 7.26 -1.38 -8.12
C PRO A 15 8.54 -1.46 -8.96
N GLY A 16 9.37 -2.49 -8.71
CA GLY A 16 10.57 -2.77 -9.50
C GLY A 16 10.25 -3.16 -10.94
N GLU A 17 9.23 -3.99 -11.17
CA GLU A 17 8.79 -4.37 -12.52
C GLU A 17 8.27 -3.18 -13.32
N TRP A 18 7.50 -2.29 -12.69
CA TRP A 18 7.05 -1.05 -13.33
C TRP A 18 8.22 -0.09 -13.62
N ALA A 19 9.21 -0.01 -12.73
CA ALA A 19 10.42 0.78 -12.95
C ALA A 19 11.25 0.23 -14.12
N LEU A 20 11.37 -1.10 -14.24
CA LEU A 20 12.02 -1.75 -15.37
C LEU A 20 11.27 -1.47 -16.68
N ALA A 21 9.94 -1.58 -16.68
CA ALA A 21 9.12 -1.25 -17.85
C ALA A 21 9.30 0.21 -18.28
N ALA A 22 9.33 1.14 -17.33
CA ALA A 22 9.61 2.56 -17.60
C ALA A 22 11.02 2.76 -18.19
N GLY A 23 12.04 2.07 -17.64
CA GLY A 23 13.41 2.08 -18.15
C GLY A 23 13.51 1.53 -19.58
N LEU A 24 12.83 0.43 -19.88
CA LEU A 24 12.77 -0.15 -21.23
C LEU A 24 12.09 0.80 -22.23
N CYS A 25 10.99 1.44 -21.82
CA CYS A 25 10.32 2.45 -22.64
C CYS A 25 11.24 3.64 -22.93
N TRP A 26 12.02 4.08 -21.95
CA TRP A 26 13.01 5.16 -22.12
C TRP A 26 14.10 4.79 -23.13
N VAL A 27 14.67 3.59 -23.03
CA VAL A 27 15.65 3.10 -24.01
C VAL A 27 15.02 3.01 -25.41
N ALA A 28 13.77 2.54 -25.52
CA ALA A 28 13.05 2.45 -26.79
C ALA A 28 12.82 3.82 -27.45
N VAL A 29 12.57 4.87 -26.65
CA VAL A 29 12.50 6.26 -27.16
C VAL A 29 13.81 6.63 -27.86
N TRP A 30 14.95 6.43 -27.20
CA TRP A 30 16.25 6.79 -27.76
C TRP A 30 16.66 5.94 -28.96
N VAL A 31 16.35 4.64 -28.95
CA VAL A 31 16.53 3.77 -30.11
C VAL A 31 15.68 4.25 -31.29
N ALA A 32 14.43 4.63 -31.07
CA ALA A 32 13.55 5.15 -32.12
C ALA A 32 14.06 6.47 -32.70
N VAL A 33 14.56 7.37 -31.84
CA VAL A 33 15.16 8.65 -32.25
C VAL A 33 16.46 8.40 -33.05
N GLY A 34 17.36 7.55 -32.55
CA GLY A 34 18.63 7.22 -33.21
C GLY A 34 18.43 6.51 -34.55
N ALA A 35 17.44 5.61 -34.63
CA ALA A 35 17.06 4.93 -35.87
C ALA A 35 16.24 5.81 -36.83
N ARG A 36 16.04 7.10 -36.52
CA ARG A 36 15.17 8.04 -37.26
C ARG A 36 13.78 7.46 -37.59
N ARG A 37 13.24 6.62 -36.69
CA ARG A 37 11.88 6.07 -36.83
C ARG A 37 10.86 7.21 -36.73
N ARG A 38 9.64 6.95 -37.24
CA ARG A 38 8.54 7.92 -37.22
C ARG A 38 8.36 8.51 -35.82
N ARG A 39 8.17 9.83 -35.75
CA ARG A 39 7.98 10.60 -34.51
C ARG A 39 6.86 10.04 -33.61
N THR A 40 5.84 9.41 -34.21
CA THR A 40 4.75 8.73 -33.51
C THR A 40 5.22 7.55 -32.64
N VAL A 41 6.26 6.81 -33.06
CA VAL A 41 6.82 5.70 -32.29
C VAL A 41 7.51 6.21 -31.03
N ALA A 42 8.33 7.27 -31.16
CA ALA A 42 8.98 7.89 -30.01
C ALA A 42 7.95 8.46 -29.02
N LEU A 43 6.91 9.14 -29.51
CA LEU A 43 5.83 9.65 -28.66
C LEU A 43 5.08 8.50 -27.95
N GLY A 44 4.78 7.41 -28.65
CA GLY A 44 4.13 6.24 -28.05
C GLY A 44 4.94 5.63 -26.91
N CYS A 45 6.25 5.43 -27.10
CA CYS A 45 7.14 4.93 -26.06
C CYS A 45 7.26 5.90 -24.87
N SER A 46 7.27 7.21 -25.11
CA SER A 46 7.28 8.21 -24.03
C SER A 46 6.00 8.15 -23.18
N VAL A 47 4.83 8.05 -23.81
CA VAL A 47 3.55 7.94 -23.09
C VAL A 47 3.51 6.66 -22.25
N LEU A 48 3.93 5.53 -22.81
CA LEU A 48 4.02 4.27 -22.08
C LEU A 48 4.99 4.34 -20.90
N GLY A 49 6.15 4.98 -21.08
CA GLY A 49 7.13 5.19 -20.01
C GLY A 49 6.57 6.03 -18.85
N VAL A 50 5.87 7.12 -19.16
CA VAL A 50 5.22 7.97 -18.15
C VAL A 50 4.11 7.20 -17.41
N ALA A 51 3.30 6.42 -18.12
CA ALA A 51 2.27 5.60 -17.50
C ALA A 51 2.86 4.54 -16.54
N ALA A 52 3.91 3.84 -16.97
CA ALA A 52 4.61 2.85 -16.14
C ALA A 52 5.25 3.49 -14.90
N ALA A 53 5.90 4.64 -15.04
CA ALA A 53 6.47 5.38 -13.91
C ALA A 53 5.39 5.82 -12.91
N GLY A 54 4.24 6.29 -13.40
CA GLY A 54 3.09 6.65 -12.56
C GLY A 54 2.53 5.45 -11.78
N LEU A 55 2.45 4.28 -12.42
CA LEU A 55 2.05 3.04 -11.75
C LEU A 55 3.06 2.59 -10.70
N ALA A 56 4.37 2.67 -11.00
CA ALA A 56 5.44 2.39 -10.05
C ALA A 56 5.31 3.26 -8.79
N ALA A 57 5.12 4.57 -8.97
CA ALA A 57 4.96 5.52 -7.87
C ALA A 57 3.70 5.22 -7.04
N ARG A 58 2.56 4.97 -7.69
CA ARG A 58 1.30 4.63 -7.01
C ARG A 58 1.45 3.36 -6.18
N GLU A 59 2.10 2.36 -6.73
CA GLU A 59 2.29 1.07 -6.10
C GLU A 59 3.31 1.14 -4.94
N GLY A 60 4.35 1.97 -5.09
CA GLY A 60 5.28 2.30 -4.02
C GLY A 60 4.58 2.99 -2.84
N VAL A 61 3.72 3.97 -3.10
CA VAL A 61 2.92 4.64 -2.06
C VAL A 61 1.94 3.67 -1.39
N ARG A 62 1.37 2.72 -2.13
CA ARG A 62 0.51 1.68 -1.55
C ARG A 62 1.28 0.76 -0.59
N ARG A 63 2.45 0.26 -1.01
CA ARG A 63 3.30 -0.59 -0.16
C ARG A 63 3.92 0.14 1.03
N ALA A 64 4.17 1.43 0.92
CA ALA A 64 4.70 2.25 2.02
C ALA A 64 3.69 2.50 3.15
N ARG A 65 2.42 2.04 3.01
CA ARG A 65 1.42 2.17 4.07
C ARG A 65 1.76 1.19 5.20
N PRO A 66 2.06 1.67 6.41
CA PRO A 66 2.39 0.78 7.51
C PRO A 66 1.15 -0.05 7.87
N LEU A 67 1.32 -1.37 7.86
CA LEU A 67 0.26 -2.32 8.17
C LEU A 67 0.53 -2.97 9.53
N ALA A 68 -0.54 -3.28 10.24
CA ALA A 68 -0.54 -4.00 11.49
C ALA A 68 -1.44 -5.24 11.35
N ILE A 69 -0.93 -6.42 11.72
CA ILE A 69 -1.68 -7.67 11.76
C ILE A 69 -2.02 -7.97 13.21
N VAL A 70 -3.31 -8.18 13.49
CA VAL A 70 -3.79 -8.54 14.83
C VAL A 70 -3.31 -9.93 15.23
N LEU A 71 -2.72 -10.04 16.42
CA LEU A 71 -2.12 -11.29 16.90
C LEU A 71 -3.11 -12.22 17.58
N ASN A 72 -4.06 -11.65 18.33
CA ASN A 72 -4.98 -12.41 19.18
C ASN A 72 -6.42 -12.30 18.68
N ALA A 73 -7.19 -13.38 18.85
CA ALA A 73 -8.62 -13.37 18.57
C ALA A 73 -9.34 -12.34 19.44
N ALA A 74 -10.40 -11.73 18.92
CA ALA A 74 -11.17 -10.71 19.62
C ALA A 74 -10.33 -9.56 20.23
N THR A 75 -9.36 -9.02 19.47
CA THR A 75 -8.58 -7.85 19.93
C THR A 75 -9.43 -6.57 19.87
N PRO A 76 -9.54 -5.81 20.97
CA PRO A 76 -10.36 -4.60 21.01
C PRO A 76 -9.66 -3.40 20.35
N VAL A 77 -10.29 -2.85 19.33
CA VAL A 77 -9.97 -1.53 18.78
C VAL A 77 -10.71 -0.49 19.61
N ARG A 78 -9.97 0.35 20.32
CA ARG A 78 -10.50 1.25 21.35
C ARG A 78 -10.76 2.66 20.81
N VAL A 79 -11.69 3.38 21.41
CA VAL A 79 -12.00 4.77 20.98
C VAL A 79 -10.86 5.74 21.30
N ALA A 80 -10.00 5.42 22.28
CA ALA A 80 -8.92 6.28 22.75
C ALA A 80 -7.66 5.49 23.16
N PRO A 81 -6.47 6.13 23.18
CA PRO A 81 -5.18 5.46 23.43
C PRO A 81 -4.89 5.27 24.94
N TYR A 82 -5.71 4.51 25.65
CA TYR A 82 -5.46 4.09 27.04
C TYR A 82 -6.13 2.74 27.35
N GLY A 83 -5.62 2.01 28.35
CA GLY A 83 -5.95 0.60 28.59
C GLY A 83 -7.44 0.33 28.88
N GLY A 84 -8.10 1.24 29.59
CA GLY A 84 -9.52 1.15 29.95
C GLY A 84 -10.49 1.78 28.95
N ALA A 85 -10.02 2.21 27.76
CA ALA A 85 -10.90 2.82 26.78
C ALA A 85 -11.89 1.79 26.22
N SER A 86 -13.15 2.19 26.07
CA SER A 86 -14.19 1.31 25.54
C SER A 86 -13.83 0.79 24.14
N PRO A 87 -14.12 -0.49 23.85
CA PRO A 87 -13.93 -1.03 22.52
C PRO A 87 -14.94 -0.39 21.56
N ALA A 88 -14.43 0.23 20.50
CA ALA A 88 -15.23 0.68 19.36
C ALA A 88 -15.62 -0.50 18.46
N SER A 89 -14.72 -1.48 18.34
CA SER A 89 -14.95 -2.73 17.60
C SER A 89 -14.01 -3.83 18.08
N MET A 90 -14.36 -5.07 17.78
CA MET A 90 -13.54 -6.25 18.05
C MET A 90 -13.02 -6.78 16.71
N VAL A 91 -11.74 -7.13 16.65
CA VAL A 91 -11.08 -7.60 15.44
C VAL A 91 -10.45 -8.96 15.68
N GLU A 92 -10.65 -9.88 14.75
CA GLU A 92 -10.10 -11.23 14.84
C GLU A 92 -8.60 -11.31 14.52
N ALA A 93 -7.98 -12.40 14.97
CA ALA A 93 -6.58 -12.69 14.67
C ALA A 93 -6.33 -12.79 13.16
N GLY A 94 -5.15 -12.35 12.72
CA GLY A 94 -4.74 -12.37 11.32
C GLY A 94 -5.34 -11.24 10.47
N ALA A 95 -6.21 -10.42 11.04
CA ALA A 95 -6.87 -9.36 10.30
C ALA A 95 -5.93 -8.14 10.16
N ALA A 96 -5.86 -7.58 8.94
CA ALA A 96 -4.94 -6.49 8.60
C ALA A 96 -5.55 -5.12 8.90
N LEU A 97 -4.74 -4.21 9.44
CA LEU A 97 -5.14 -2.86 9.84
C LEU A 97 -4.13 -1.86 9.26
N LEU A 98 -4.61 -0.77 8.68
CA LEU A 98 -3.75 0.31 8.21
C LEU A 98 -3.43 1.23 9.38
N VAL A 99 -2.15 1.43 9.65
CA VAL A 99 -1.69 2.32 10.72
C VAL A 99 -1.64 3.75 10.17
N GLU A 100 -2.39 4.66 10.79
CA GLU A 100 -2.39 6.08 10.40
C GLU A 100 -1.44 6.89 11.27
N ARG A 101 -1.38 6.59 12.57
CA ARG A 101 -0.59 7.35 13.54
C ARG A 101 -0.09 6.48 14.68
N ARG A 102 0.99 6.91 15.30
CA ARG A 102 1.49 6.35 16.57
C ARG A 102 1.43 7.39 17.68
N TYR A 103 0.95 6.98 18.85
CA TYR A 103 0.96 7.77 20.08
C TYR A 103 1.50 6.92 21.24
N GLY A 104 2.79 7.08 21.54
CA GLY A 104 3.48 6.23 22.53
C GLY A 104 3.44 4.74 22.15
N ALA A 105 2.80 3.93 22.99
CA ALA A 105 2.56 2.50 22.75
C ALA A 105 1.31 2.21 21.90
N TRP A 106 0.54 3.23 21.51
CA TRP A 106 -0.72 3.09 20.80
C TRP A 106 -0.59 3.38 19.32
N LEU A 107 -1.39 2.68 18.53
CA LEU A 107 -1.48 2.83 17.08
C LEU A 107 -2.91 3.20 16.71
N GLU A 108 -3.08 4.35 16.06
CA GLU A 108 -4.33 4.69 15.40
C GLU A 108 -4.40 3.87 14.11
N VAL A 109 -5.46 3.08 14.00
CA VAL A 109 -5.68 2.13 12.92
C VAL A 109 -7.00 2.41 12.21
N ARG A 110 -7.02 2.11 10.91
CA ARG A 110 -8.23 2.13 10.09
C ARG A 110 -8.29 0.92 9.16
N ARG A 111 -9.49 0.47 8.85
CA ARG A 111 -9.78 -0.57 7.86
C ARG A 111 -10.95 -0.15 6.95
N ALA A 112 -11.06 -0.79 5.80
CA ALA A 112 -12.07 -0.51 4.77
C ALA A 112 -13.51 -0.87 5.18
N ASP A 113 -13.70 -1.73 6.16
CA ASP A 113 -15.00 -2.11 6.73
C ASP A 113 -15.54 -1.08 7.74
N GLY A 114 -14.83 0.04 7.94
CA GLY A 114 -15.23 1.11 8.86
C GLY A 114 -14.61 1.00 10.25
N VAL A 115 -13.84 -0.06 10.54
CA VAL A 115 -13.09 -0.14 11.80
C VAL A 115 -12.08 1.01 11.87
N ARG A 116 -12.20 1.82 12.92
CA ARG A 116 -11.26 2.90 13.25
C ARG A 116 -11.11 3.02 14.76
N GLY A 117 -9.88 3.21 15.22
CA GLY A 117 -9.59 3.47 16.62
C GLY A 117 -8.15 3.18 16.97
N TRP A 118 -7.91 2.80 18.23
CA TRP A 118 -6.59 2.64 18.81
C TRP A 118 -6.35 1.19 19.25
N VAL A 119 -5.18 0.66 18.90
CA VAL A 119 -4.72 -0.67 19.32
C VAL A 119 -3.34 -0.54 19.98
N LEU A 120 -3.04 -1.39 20.97
CA LEU A 120 -1.72 -1.43 21.58
C LEU A 120 -0.72 -2.06 20.60
N ALA A 121 0.45 -1.46 20.46
CA ALA A 121 1.50 -1.97 19.58
C ALA A 121 1.99 -3.39 19.96
N ALA A 122 1.73 -3.85 21.19
CA ALA A 122 2.02 -5.22 21.62
C ALA A 122 0.94 -6.25 21.21
N GLU A 123 -0.27 -5.79 20.85
CA GLU A 123 -1.39 -6.64 20.41
C GLU A 123 -1.33 -6.92 18.88
N VAL A 124 -0.42 -6.27 18.16
CA VAL A 124 -0.30 -6.33 16.69
C VAL A 124 1.14 -6.48 16.24
N SER A 125 1.37 -7.28 15.19
CA SER A 125 2.65 -7.32 14.47
C SER A 125 2.67 -6.29 13.34
N ARG A 126 3.77 -5.58 13.14
CA ARG A 126 3.91 -4.62 12.03
C ARG A 126 4.62 -5.26 10.84
N LEU A 127 4.20 -4.85 9.64
CA LEU A 127 4.83 -5.18 8.36
C LEU A 127 5.51 -3.95 7.75
#